data_AF-A0A0K8VMN9-F1
#
_entry.id   AF-A0A0K8VMN9-F1
#
_cell.length_a   1.000
_cell.length_b   1.000
_cell.length_c   1.000
_cell.angle_alpha   90.00
_cell.angle_beta   90.00
_cell.angle_gamma   90.00
#
_symmetry.space_group_name_H-M   'P 1'
#
loop_
_entity.id
_entity.type
_entity.pdbx_description
1 polymer ?
#
loop_
_entity_poly.entity_id
_entity_poly.type
_entity_poly.pdbx_seq_one_letter_code
_entity_poly.pdbx_strand_id
1 'polypeptide(L)'
;MADLIRPPFSDIKRPDEIVRMTTADNLKFAVLIGLIEVGQVTNREVVNTVLHLLVGGEFDMELNFVIQDAQNIKHMLELLDHCPPNLQAEIWSVFIAILRKSVRNLQACTDVGLIEHVLVRLQRSETVVADLLIEMLGVLASYSITVKELKLLFGTMKAVNAKWPRHSAKLLNVLRQMPHRNGPDVFFSFPGRKGSAMVLPPLAKWPYENGFTFTTWFRLDPINSVNIEREKPYLYCFKTSKGVGYTAHFVGNCLVLTSMKVKGKGFQHCVKYEFQPRKWYMIAIVYIYNRWTKSEIKCLVNGQLASSTEMAWFVSTNDPFDKCYIGATPELDEERVFCGQMSAIYLFSEALTTQQICAMHRLGPGYKSQFRFDNECYLNLPDNHKRVSQNNNNNSNNNNISTTVLLAEQE
;
A
#
# COMPACT_ATOMS: atom_id res chain seq x y z
N MET A 1 28.28 4.70 -43.22
CA MET A 1 28.29 3.29 -42.81
C MET A 1 29.28 3.22 -41.65
N ALA A 2 28.80 3.45 -40.43
CA ALA A 2 29.64 3.50 -39.23
C ALA A 2 29.33 2.24 -38.43
N ASP A 3 30.35 1.41 -38.24
CA ASP A 3 30.26 0.11 -37.60
C ASP A 3 29.84 0.26 -36.14
N LEU A 4 28.70 -0.35 -35.81
CA LEU A 4 28.26 -0.66 -34.46
C LEU A 4 29.19 -1.75 -33.89
N ILE A 5 30.26 -1.32 -33.24
CA ILE A 5 31.08 -2.19 -32.39
C ILE A 5 30.19 -2.66 -31.23
N ARG A 6 29.73 -3.91 -31.32
CA ARG A 6 29.20 -4.65 -30.16
C ARG A 6 30.33 -4.78 -29.13
N PRO A 7 30.11 -4.50 -27.84
CA PRO A 7 31.14 -4.75 -26.83
C PRO A 7 31.44 -6.26 -26.77
N PRO A 8 32.68 -6.67 -26.46
CA PRO A 8 33.07 -8.07 -26.50
C PRO A 8 32.52 -8.77 -25.25
N PHE A 9 31.58 -9.69 -25.43
CA PHE A 9 31.09 -10.57 -24.36
C PHE A 9 32.20 -11.50 -23.81
N SER A 10 33.38 -11.54 -24.43
CA SER A 10 34.50 -12.42 -24.08
C SER A 10 35.36 -11.95 -22.90
N ASP A 11 35.19 -10.71 -22.43
CA ASP A 11 36.09 -10.11 -21.42
C ASP A 11 35.48 -10.02 -20.00
N ILE A 12 34.20 -10.38 -19.82
CA ILE A 12 33.55 -10.33 -18.51
C ILE A 12 34.05 -11.51 -17.68
N LYS A 13 34.90 -11.20 -16.70
CA LYS A 13 35.48 -12.22 -15.80
C LYS A 13 34.92 -12.15 -14.40
N ARG A 14 34.15 -11.09 -14.07
CA ARG A 14 33.69 -10.85 -12.70
C ARG A 14 32.21 -10.43 -12.62
N PRO A 15 31.47 -10.93 -11.61
CA PRO A 15 30.07 -10.57 -11.38
C PRO A 15 29.80 -9.06 -11.21
N ASP A 16 30.74 -8.31 -10.61
CA ASP A 16 30.62 -6.85 -10.45
C ASP A 16 30.56 -6.10 -11.79
N GLU A 17 31.16 -6.66 -12.85
CA GLU A 17 31.13 -6.08 -14.19
C GLU A 17 29.75 -6.28 -14.85
N ILE A 18 29.03 -7.36 -14.49
CA ILE A 18 27.69 -7.68 -15.00
C ILE A 18 26.69 -6.60 -14.62
N VAL A 19 26.69 -6.18 -13.35
CA VAL A 19 25.77 -5.14 -12.85
C VAL A 19 25.98 -3.82 -13.60
N ARG A 20 27.22 -3.52 -13.98
CA ARG A 20 27.61 -2.29 -14.69
C ARG A 20 27.41 -2.34 -16.21
N MET A 21 27.02 -3.48 -16.77
CA MET A 21 26.78 -3.60 -18.20
C MET A 21 25.65 -2.67 -18.65
N THR A 22 25.87 -1.98 -19.77
CA THR A 22 24.85 -1.17 -20.46
C THR A 22 23.96 -2.03 -21.37
N THR A 23 23.67 -3.26 -20.97
CA THR A 23 22.83 -4.23 -21.70
C THR A 23 21.51 -4.46 -20.98
N ALA A 24 20.58 -5.11 -21.68
CA ALA A 24 19.30 -5.52 -21.10
C ALA A 24 19.52 -6.57 -19.98
N ASP A 25 18.69 -6.51 -18.94
CA ASP A 25 18.86 -7.33 -17.73
C ASP A 25 18.76 -8.83 -18.02
N ASN A 26 17.93 -9.25 -18.98
CA ASN A 26 17.87 -10.64 -19.45
C ASN A 26 19.25 -11.17 -19.90
N LEU A 27 20.05 -10.35 -20.58
CA LEU A 27 21.40 -10.71 -20.99
C LEU A 27 22.35 -10.77 -19.79
N LYS A 28 22.19 -9.89 -18.80
CA LYS A 28 22.99 -9.90 -17.57
C LYS A 28 22.76 -11.20 -16.78
N PHE A 29 21.51 -11.61 -16.62
CA PHE A 29 21.17 -12.90 -16.00
C PHE A 29 21.71 -14.08 -16.81
N ALA A 30 21.61 -14.06 -18.14
CA ALA A 30 22.15 -15.13 -18.99
C ALA A 30 23.68 -15.27 -18.86
N VAL A 31 24.41 -14.14 -18.80
CA VAL A 31 25.87 -14.16 -18.55
C VAL A 31 26.18 -14.76 -17.18
N LEU A 32 25.43 -14.38 -16.14
CA LEU A 32 25.64 -14.92 -14.79
C LEU A 32 25.35 -16.44 -14.74
N ILE A 33 24.31 -16.92 -15.43
CA ILE A 33 24.03 -18.36 -15.58
C ILE A 33 25.24 -19.06 -16.21
N GLY A 34 25.76 -18.53 -17.32
CA GLY A 34 26.94 -19.09 -17.98
C GLY A 34 28.14 -19.21 -17.04
N LEU A 35 28.41 -18.18 -16.22
CA LEU A 35 29.49 -18.21 -15.23
C LEU A 35 29.29 -19.24 -14.12
N ILE A 36 28.04 -19.47 -13.68
CA ILE A 36 27.69 -20.49 -12.69
C ILE A 36 27.98 -21.88 -13.26
N GLU A 37 27.57 -22.15 -14.50
CA GLU A 37 27.76 -23.45 -15.16
C GLU A 37 29.23 -23.80 -15.37
N VAL A 38 30.09 -22.81 -15.65
CA VAL A 38 31.53 -23.01 -15.78
C VAL A 38 32.30 -22.93 -14.46
N GLY A 39 31.61 -22.72 -13.33
CA GLY A 39 32.22 -22.68 -11.99
C GLY A 39 33.15 -21.51 -11.75
N GLN A 40 32.97 -20.39 -12.46
CA GLN A 40 33.84 -19.20 -12.38
C GLN A 40 33.39 -18.17 -11.34
N VAL A 41 32.31 -18.44 -10.60
CA VAL A 41 31.74 -17.55 -9.60
C VAL A 41 31.46 -18.30 -8.29
N THR A 42 31.68 -17.62 -7.18
CA THR A 42 31.35 -18.13 -5.85
C THR A 42 29.87 -17.92 -5.50
N ASN A 43 29.32 -18.73 -4.59
CA ASN A 43 27.93 -18.57 -4.14
C ASN A 43 27.62 -17.15 -3.65
N ARG A 44 28.53 -16.54 -2.88
CA ARG A 44 28.38 -15.18 -2.35
C ARG A 44 28.27 -14.15 -3.46
N GLU A 45 29.11 -14.28 -4.50
CA GLU A 45 29.08 -13.40 -5.66
C GLU A 45 27.77 -13.54 -6.44
N VAL A 46 27.26 -14.76 -6.61
CA VAL A 46 25.97 -15.00 -7.27
C VAL A 46 24.84 -14.34 -6.49
N VAL A 47 24.77 -14.57 -5.17
CA VAL A 47 23.74 -13.96 -4.30
C VAL A 47 23.75 -12.45 -4.42
N ASN A 48 24.92 -11.82 -4.25
CA ASN A 48 25.05 -10.37 -4.35
C ASN A 48 24.62 -9.86 -5.73
N THR A 49 25.09 -10.49 -6.81
CA THR A 49 24.80 -10.05 -8.18
C THR A 49 23.32 -10.19 -8.50
N VAL A 50 22.68 -11.29 -8.14
CA VAL A 50 21.23 -11.49 -8.32
C VAL A 50 20.44 -10.40 -7.59
N LEU A 51 20.79 -10.12 -6.34
CA LEU A 51 20.13 -9.07 -5.56
C LEU A 51 20.35 -7.69 -6.19
N HIS A 52 21.55 -7.39 -6.66
CA HIS A 52 21.86 -6.15 -7.36
C HIS A 52 21.04 -5.97 -8.64
N LEU A 53 20.90 -7.03 -9.43
CA LEU A 53 20.10 -7.03 -10.66
C LEU A 53 18.61 -6.86 -10.38
N LEU A 54 18.09 -7.47 -9.30
CA LEU A 54 16.68 -7.30 -8.91
C LEU A 54 16.34 -5.85 -8.56
N VAL A 55 17.24 -5.14 -7.86
CA VAL A 55 17.01 -3.77 -7.38
C VAL A 55 17.64 -2.70 -8.27
N GLY A 56 18.24 -3.08 -9.39
CA GLY A 56 18.86 -2.16 -10.36
C GLY A 56 20.05 -1.36 -9.80
N GLY A 57 20.82 -1.91 -8.87
CA GLY A 57 21.93 -1.23 -8.21
C GLY A 57 22.49 -2.00 -7.02
N GLU A 58 23.30 -1.35 -6.17
CA GLU A 58 23.80 -1.99 -4.95
C GLU A 58 22.64 -2.33 -4.02
N PHE A 59 22.56 -3.59 -3.59
CA PHE A 59 21.50 -4.11 -2.75
C PHE A 59 21.81 -3.77 -1.31
N ASP A 60 20.83 -3.18 -0.64
CA ASP A 60 20.89 -2.90 0.79
C ASP A 60 19.51 -3.14 1.38
N MET A 61 19.44 -3.93 2.45
CA MET A 61 18.18 -4.32 3.07
C MET A 61 17.39 -3.12 3.62
N GLU A 62 18.03 -2.00 3.92
CA GLU A 62 17.43 -0.77 4.43
C GLU A 62 17.24 0.31 3.35
N LEU A 63 18.20 0.44 2.43
CA LEU A 63 18.27 1.56 1.49
C LEU A 63 17.81 1.20 0.08
N ASN A 64 18.11 -0.01 -0.42
CA ASN A 64 17.81 -0.41 -1.79
C ASN A 64 17.45 -1.90 -1.89
N PHE A 65 16.20 -2.21 -1.52
CA PHE A 65 15.62 -3.56 -1.55
C PHE A 65 14.38 -3.65 -2.46
N VAL A 66 13.99 -2.56 -3.12
CA VAL A 66 12.79 -2.51 -3.95
C VAL A 66 13.12 -3.03 -5.35
N ILE A 67 12.36 -4.01 -5.81
CA ILE A 67 12.52 -4.60 -7.15
C ILE A 67 12.17 -3.53 -8.20
N GLN A 68 13.09 -3.26 -9.12
CA GLN A 68 12.93 -2.21 -10.13
C GLN A 68 12.07 -2.69 -11.31
N ASP A 69 12.39 -3.87 -11.83
CA ASP A 69 11.63 -4.53 -12.89
C ASP A 69 11.15 -5.90 -12.39
N ALA A 70 9.83 -6.10 -12.43
CA ALA A 70 9.20 -7.35 -12.05
C ALA A 70 9.68 -8.53 -12.92
N GLN A 71 10.03 -8.31 -14.20
CA GLN A 71 10.54 -9.39 -15.06
C GLN A 71 11.87 -9.99 -14.56
N ASN A 72 12.67 -9.22 -13.82
CA ASN A 72 13.92 -9.74 -13.22
C ASN A 72 13.65 -10.87 -12.21
N ILE A 73 12.44 -10.97 -11.66
CA ILE A 73 12.02 -12.12 -10.83
C ILE A 73 12.02 -13.41 -11.69
N LYS A 74 11.50 -13.37 -12.92
CA LYS A 74 11.50 -14.54 -13.81
C LYS A 74 12.90 -14.95 -14.20
N HIS A 75 13.78 -13.99 -14.47
CA HIS A 75 15.19 -14.26 -14.75
C HIS A 75 15.93 -14.84 -13.54
N MET A 76 15.61 -14.38 -12.32
CA MET A 76 16.08 -15.02 -11.09
C MET A 76 15.61 -16.47 -10.97
N LEU A 77 14.34 -16.77 -11.30
CA LEU A 77 13.81 -18.13 -11.26
C LEU A 77 14.50 -19.07 -12.26
N GLU A 78 14.81 -18.57 -13.46
CA GLU A 78 15.59 -19.30 -14.47
C GLU A 78 16.99 -19.58 -13.92
N LEU A 79 17.68 -18.56 -13.40
CA LEU A 79 19.00 -18.73 -12.81
C LEU A 79 19.01 -19.75 -11.66
N LEU A 80 18.00 -19.75 -10.79
CA LEU A 80 17.87 -20.70 -9.68
C LEU A 80 17.79 -22.15 -10.16
N ASP A 81 17.26 -22.41 -11.36
CA ASP A 81 17.21 -23.77 -11.92
C ASP A 81 18.63 -24.30 -12.28
N HIS A 82 19.66 -23.44 -12.35
CA HIS A 82 21.08 -23.80 -12.56
C HIS A 82 21.90 -23.82 -11.25
N CYS A 83 21.31 -23.47 -10.11
CA CYS A 83 22.01 -23.37 -8.84
C CYS A 83 21.93 -24.67 -8.02
N PRO A 84 22.98 -25.03 -7.24
CA PRO A 84 22.87 -26.09 -6.25
C PRO A 84 21.89 -25.72 -5.12
N PRO A 85 21.29 -26.71 -4.41
CA PRO A 85 20.26 -26.47 -3.39
C PRO A 85 20.66 -25.46 -2.30
N ASN A 86 21.91 -25.47 -1.87
CA ASN A 86 22.42 -24.53 -0.85
C ASN A 86 22.38 -23.07 -1.33
N LEU A 87 22.76 -22.83 -2.60
CA LEU A 87 22.72 -21.49 -3.19
C LEU A 87 21.28 -21.04 -3.45
N GLN A 88 20.40 -21.96 -3.90
CA GLN A 88 18.97 -21.67 -4.01
C GLN A 88 18.39 -21.24 -2.66
N ALA A 89 18.72 -21.96 -1.58
CA ALA A 89 18.23 -21.66 -0.24
C ALA A 89 18.67 -20.27 0.25
N GLU A 90 19.92 -19.87 -0.01
CA GLU A 90 20.44 -18.55 0.36
C GLU A 90 19.70 -17.43 -0.37
N ILE A 91 19.54 -17.53 -1.69
CA ILE A 91 18.81 -16.55 -2.51
C ILE A 91 17.35 -16.46 -2.06
N TRP A 92 16.67 -17.60 -1.87
CA TRP A 92 15.28 -17.63 -1.42
C TRP A 92 15.09 -17.00 -0.04
N SER A 93 16.01 -17.25 0.89
CA SER A 93 15.94 -16.70 2.24
C SER A 93 15.99 -15.17 2.23
N VAL A 94 16.92 -14.59 1.46
CA VAL A 94 17.02 -13.13 1.33
C VAL A 94 15.81 -12.57 0.58
N PHE A 95 15.38 -13.24 -0.49
CA PHE A 95 14.19 -12.83 -1.25
C PHE A 95 12.94 -12.79 -0.38
N ILE A 96 12.70 -13.82 0.46
CA ILE A 96 11.58 -13.84 1.42
C ILE A 96 11.66 -12.64 2.38
N ALA A 97 12.84 -12.33 2.92
CA ALA A 97 13.02 -11.19 3.81
C ALA A 97 12.65 -9.87 3.12
N ILE A 98 13.08 -9.69 1.87
CA ILE A 98 12.75 -8.53 1.04
C ILE A 98 11.23 -8.44 0.75
N LEU A 99 10.57 -9.58 0.50
CA LEU A 99 9.12 -9.64 0.28
C LEU A 99 8.32 -9.27 1.54
N ARG A 100 8.70 -9.82 2.70
CA ARG A 100 8.07 -9.48 3.99
C ARG A 100 8.19 -8.00 4.32
N LYS A 101 9.29 -7.36 3.88
CA LYS A 101 9.58 -5.95 4.13
C LYS A 101 8.82 -4.99 3.22
N SER A 102 8.39 -5.43 2.02
CA SER A 102 7.96 -4.55 0.94
C SER A 102 6.70 -5.03 0.22
N VAL A 103 5.61 -4.28 0.38
CA VAL A 103 4.37 -4.54 -0.39
C VAL A 103 4.58 -4.30 -1.89
N ARG A 104 5.47 -3.39 -2.29
CA ARG A 104 5.79 -3.20 -3.72
C ARG A 104 6.45 -4.44 -4.32
N ASN A 105 7.30 -5.12 -3.56
CA ASN A 105 7.92 -6.35 -4.03
C ASN A 105 6.90 -7.51 -4.09
N LEU A 106 5.96 -7.56 -3.14
CA LEU A 106 4.82 -8.49 -3.20
C LEU A 106 3.93 -8.23 -4.43
N GLN A 107 3.68 -6.96 -4.77
CA GLN A 107 2.97 -6.59 -5.98
C GLN A 107 3.74 -7.01 -7.23
N ALA A 108 5.05 -6.73 -7.31
CA ALA A 108 5.88 -7.16 -8.44
C ALA A 108 5.85 -8.68 -8.64
N CYS A 109 5.85 -9.46 -7.54
CA CYS A 109 5.67 -10.91 -7.58
C CYS A 109 4.29 -11.33 -8.11
N THR A 110 3.24 -10.58 -7.76
CA THR A 110 1.87 -10.81 -8.24
C THR A 110 1.78 -10.54 -9.74
N ASP A 111 2.38 -9.45 -10.22
CA ASP A 111 2.36 -9.06 -11.65
C ASP A 111 3.01 -10.09 -12.56
N VAL A 112 3.97 -10.87 -12.04
CA VAL A 112 4.61 -11.98 -12.77
C VAL A 112 4.01 -13.36 -12.49
N GLY A 113 2.98 -13.46 -11.66
CA GLY A 113 2.36 -14.74 -11.30
C GLY A 113 3.32 -15.68 -10.55
N LEU A 114 4.12 -15.15 -9.63
CA LEU A 114 5.16 -15.91 -8.93
C LEU A 114 4.62 -17.17 -8.22
N ILE A 115 3.38 -17.12 -7.70
CA ILE A 115 2.72 -18.28 -7.09
C ILE A 115 2.66 -19.46 -8.09
N GLU A 116 2.25 -19.21 -9.34
CA GLU A 116 2.16 -20.26 -10.36
C GLU A 116 3.54 -20.88 -10.64
N HIS A 117 4.54 -20.03 -10.85
CA HIS A 117 5.90 -20.47 -11.14
C HIS A 117 6.53 -21.29 -10.01
N VAL A 118 6.18 -21.00 -8.75
CA VAL A 118 6.72 -21.69 -7.58
C VAL A 118 6.00 -23.01 -7.34
N LEU A 119 4.68 -23.06 -7.51
CA LEU A 119 3.91 -24.30 -7.39
C LEU A 119 4.39 -25.37 -8.39
N VAL A 120 4.76 -24.97 -9.61
CA VAL A 120 5.35 -25.87 -10.62
C VAL A 120 6.70 -26.44 -10.16
N ARG A 121 7.54 -25.62 -9.50
CA ARG A 121 8.87 -26.03 -9.04
C ARG A 121 8.85 -26.88 -7.78
N LEU A 122 7.87 -26.67 -6.91
CA LEU A 122 7.79 -27.30 -5.59
C LEU A 122 7.87 -28.83 -5.62
N GLN A 123 7.27 -29.46 -6.63
CA GLN A 123 7.23 -30.93 -6.77
C GLN A 123 8.62 -31.56 -6.95
N ARG A 124 9.56 -30.83 -7.58
CA ARG A 124 10.92 -31.29 -7.90
C ARG A 124 11.98 -30.76 -6.94
N SER A 125 11.61 -29.85 -6.02
CA SER A 125 12.55 -29.25 -5.08
C SER A 125 12.96 -30.22 -3.96
N GLU A 126 14.21 -30.09 -3.52
CA GLU A 126 14.69 -30.75 -2.30
C GLU A 126 14.00 -30.17 -1.06
N THR A 127 14.01 -30.92 0.05
CA THR A 127 13.26 -30.58 1.27
C THR A 127 13.55 -29.18 1.80
N VAL A 128 14.83 -28.76 1.83
CA VAL A 128 15.22 -27.44 2.34
C VAL A 128 14.68 -26.31 1.47
N VAL A 129 14.87 -26.42 0.14
CA VAL A 129 14.36 -25.44 -0.82
C VAL A 129 12.83 -25.42 -0.81
N ALA A 130 12.19 -26.58 -0.76
CA ALA A 130 10.73 -26.71 -0.70
C ALA A 130 10.14 -26.00 0.53
N ASP A 131 10.82 -26.05 1.69
CA ASP A 131 10.35 -25.36 2.90
C ASP A 131 10.39 -23.84 2.74
N LEU A 132 11.42 -23.30 2.10
CA LEU A 132 11.50 -21.88 1.76
C LEU A 132 10.46 -21.48 0.72
N LEU A 133 10.24 -22.29 -0.32
CA LEU A 133 9.20 -22.04 -1.31
C LEU A 133 7.80 -22.00 -0.66
N ILE A 134 7.52 -22.89 0.29
CA ILE A 134 6.24 -22.93 1.02
C ILE A 134 6.08 -21.72 1.93
N GLU A 135 7.15 -21.31 2.63
CA GLU A 135 7.14 -20.07 3.41
C GLU A 135 6.83 -18.86 2.52
N MET A 136 7.50 -18.78 1.37
CA MET A 136 7.30 -17.71 0.39
C MET A 136 5.88 -17.70 -0.18
N LEU A 137 5.32 -18.88 -0.51
CA LEU A 137 3.91 -19.01 -0.90
C LEU A 137 2.96 -18.50 0.20
N GLY A 138 3.27 -18.73 1.47
CA GLY A 138 2.52 -18.18 2.60
C GLY A 138 2.54 -16.66 2.65
N VAL A 139 3.72 -16.07 2.42
CA VAL A 139 3.89 -14.61 2.32
C VAL A 139 3.09 -14.04 1.14
N LEU A 140 3.20 -14.62 -0.06
CA LEU A 140 2.47 -14.14 -1.23
C LEU A 140 0.96 -14.28 -1.07
N ALA A 141 0.48 -15.46 -0.66
CA ALA A 141 -0.96 -15.73 -0.61
C ALA A 141 -1.68 -14.98 0.52
N SER A 142 -0.97 -14.63 1.60
CA SER A 142 -1.50 -13.73 2.63
C SER A 142 -1.62 -12.28 2.13
N TYR A 143 -0.81 -11.89 1.13
CA TYR A 143 -0.93 -10.60 0.46
C TYR A 143 -2.03 -10.59 -0.60
N SER A 144 -1.93 -11.46 -1.61
CA SER A 144 -2.89 -11.58 -2.70
C SER A 144 -2.85 -12.98 -3.30
N ILE A 145 -4.03 -13.51 -3.65
CA ILE A 145 -4.15 -14.77 -4.37
C ILE A 145 -5.40 -14.71 -5.24
N THR A 146 -5.25 -15.03 -6.52
CA THR A 146 -6.36 -15.11 -7.46
C THR A 146 -7.09 -16.45 -7.33
N VAL A 147 -8.32 -16.52 -7.87
CA VAL A 147 -9.08 -17.78 -7.95
C VAL A 147 -8.30 -18.85 -8.74
N LYS A 148 -7.55 -18.45 -9.78
CA LYS A 148 -6.72 -19.33 -10.58
C LYS A 148 -5.58 -19.95 -9.76
N GLU A 149 -4.81 -19.11 -9.06
CA GLU A 149 -3.70 -19.54 -8.21
C GLU A 149 -4.18 -20.40 -7.05
N LEU A 150 -5.32 -20.05 -6.44
CA LEU A 150 -5.92 -20.84 -5.37
C LEU A 150 -6.31 -22.24 -5.87
N LYS A 151 -6.92 -22.35 -7.05
CA LYS A 151 -7.22 -23.64 -7.69
C LYS A 151 -5.95 -24.44 -7.98
N LEU A 152 -4.88 -23.80 -8.42
CA LEU A 152 -3.59 -24.46 -8.68
C LEU A 152 -2.98 -24.99 -7.38
N LEU A 153 -3.02 -24.22 -6.30
CA LEU A 153 -2.56 -24.64 -4.97
C LEU A 153 -3.31 -25.90 -4.50
N PHE A 154 -4.64 -25.89 -4.55
CA PHE A 154 -5.46 -27.06 -4.23
C PHE A 154 -5.17 -28.25 -5.16
N GLY A 155 -4.98 -27.98 -6.45
CA GLY A 155 -4.59 -28.99 -7.43
C GLY A 155 -3.28 -29.68 -7.07
N THR A 156 -2.32 -28.94 -6.51
CA THR A 156 -1.00 -29.46 -6.10
C THR A 156 -1.10 -30.40 -4.89
N MET A 157 -2.14 -30.27 -4.07
CA MET A 157 -2.44 -31.13 -2.92
C MET A 157 -3.36 -32.30 -3.25
N LYS A 158 -3.91 -32.36 -4.48
CA LYS A 158 -4.88 -33.39 -4.86
C LYS A 158 -4.21 -34.77 -4.83
N ALA A 159 -4.81 -35.69 -4.07
CA ALA A 159 -4.31 -37.06 -4.01
C ALA A 159 -4.43 -37.75 -5.38
N VAL A 160 -3.37 -38.45 -5.77
CA VAL A 160 -3.32 -39.31 -6.96
C VAL A 160 -3.02 -40.73 -6.49
N ASN A 161 -3.79 -41.71 -6.95
CA ASN A 161 -3.68 -43.11 -6.52
C ASN A 161 -3.70 -43.27 -4.99
N ALA A 162 -4.63 -42.57 -4.33
CA ALA A 162 -4.81 -42.53 -2.88
C ALA A 162 -3.57 -42.05 -2.08
N LYS A 163 -2.60 -41.39 -2.72
CA LYS A 163 -1.42 -40.80 -2.07
C LYS A 163 -1.36 -39.30 -2.31
N TRP A 164 -1.03 -38.57 -1.25
CA TRP A 164 -0.80 -37.14 -1.34
C TRP A 164 0.56 -36.87 -1.99
N PRO A 165 0.66 -35.92 -2.95
CA PRO A 165 1.94 -35.51 -3.51
C PRO A 165 2.92 -35.02 -2.44
N ARG A 166 4.21 -35.01 -2.77
CA ARG A 166 5.27 -34.52 -1.88
C ARG A 166 4.95 -33.10 -1.39
N HIS A 167 5.25 -32.82 -0.12
CA HIS A 167 5.01 -31.52 0.53
C HIS A 167 3.55 -31.06 0.69
N SER A 168 2.55 -31.83 0.24
CA SER A 168 1.12 -31.44 0.32
C SER A 168 0.66 -31.09 1.74
N ALA A 169 1.09 -31.85 2.76
CA ALA A 169 0.76 -31.56 4.15
C ALA A 169 1.33 -30.21 4.61
N LYS A 170 2.51 -29.82 4.11
CA LYS A 170 3.13 -28.52 4.42
C LYS A 170 2.40 -27.36 3.74
N LEU A 171 1.80 -27.57 2.57
CA LEU A 171 0.97 -26.56 1.89
C LEU A 171 -0.31 -26.20 2.66
N LEU A 172 -0.78 -27.05 3.57
CA LEU A 172 -1.86 -26.68 4.49
C LEU A 172 -1.47 -25.50 5.40
N ASN A 173 -0.18 -25.30 5.67
CA ASN A 173 0.29 -24.13 6.42
C ASN A 173 0.07 -22.83 5.63
N VAL A 174 0.19 -22.86 4.31
CA VAL A 174 -0.11 -21.72 3.44
C VAL A 174 -1.59 -21.36 3.58
N LEU A 175 -2.48 -22.35 3.46
CA LEU A 175 -3.93 -22.15 3.64
C LEU A 175 -4.29 -21.59 5.02
N ARG A 176 -3.58 -22.02 6.07
CA ARG A 176 -3.76 -21.48 7.43
C ARG A 176 -3.31 -20.03 7.54
N GLN A 177 -2.28 -19.62 6.81
CA GLN A 177 -1.76 -18.25 6.84
C GLN A 177 -2.60 -17.27 6.01
N MET A 178 -3.22 -17.70 4.90
CA MET A 178 -3.99 -16.82 4.00
C MET A 178 -5.06 -15.93 4.68
N PRO A 179 -5.86 -16.41 5.67
CA PRO A 179 -6.87 -15.59 6.32
C PRO A 179 -6.31 -14.56 7.29
N HIS A 180 -5.03 -14.64 7.66
CA HIS A 180 -4.38 -13.70 8.57
C HIS A 180 -3.98 -12.41 7.83
N ARG A 181 -4.95 -11.77 7.17
CA ARG A 181 -4.77 -10.47 6.51
C ARG A 181 -4.89 -9.36 7.54
N ASN A 182 -3.90 -8.48 7.57
CA ASN A 182 -3.93 -7.29 8.41
C ASN A 182 -4.38 -6.09 7.56
N GLY A 183 -5.57 -5.57 7.84
CA GLY A 183 -6.09 -4.35 7.20
C GLY A 183 -7.35 -4.59 6.36
N PRO A 184 -7.69 -3.65 5.46
CA PRO A 184 -8.87 -3.72 4.61
C PRO A 184 -8.78 -4.82 3.55
N ASP A 185 -9.92 -5.45 3.23
CA ASP A 185 -9.99 -6.49 2.18
C ASP A 185 -9.77 -5.95 0.76
N VAL A 186 -10.13 -4.69 0.55
CA VAL A 186 -9.96 -3.96 -0.71
C VAL A 186 -9.42 -2.58 -0.39
N PHE A 187 -8.44 -2.14 -1.17
CA PHE A 187 -7.77 -0.86 -1.01
C PHE A 187 -7.29 -0.36 -2.37
N PHE A 188 -7.08 0.94 -2.46
CA PHE A 188 -6.35 1.57 -3.53
C PHE A 188 -4.86 1.60 -3.20
N SER A 189 -4.04 1.29 -4.20
CA SER A 189 -2.59 1.32 -4.10
C SER A 189 -2.05 2.61 -4.72
N PHE A 190 -1.28 3.37 -3.95
CA PHE A 190 -0.60 4.57 -4.41
C PHE A 190 0.90 4.26 -4.51
N PRO A 191 1.46 4.12 -5.73
CA PRO A 191 2.84 3.69 -5.93
C PRO A 191 3.90 4.72 -5.50
N GLY A 192 3.52 5.96 -5.17
CA GLY A 192 4.47 7.02 -4.82
C GLY A 192 5.26 7.57 -6.00
N ARG A 193 4.79 7.34 -7.24
CA ARG A 193 5.43 7.85 -8.46
C ARG A 193 4.74 9.13 -8.93
N LYS A 194 5.46 9.97 -9.68
CA LYS A 194 4.92 11.19 -10.30
C LYS A 194 3.59 10.90 -11.01
N GLY A 195 2.57 11.71 -10.75
CA GLY A 195 1.22 11.52 -11.31
C GLY A 195 0.30 10.57 -10.52
N SER A 196 0.80 9.88 -9.49
CA SER A 196 -0.01 8.97 -8.66
C SER A 196 -0.98 9.73 -7.77
N ALA A 197 -2.25 9.82 -8.18
CA ALA A 197 -3.31 10.48 -7.42
C ALA A 197 -4.70 9.99 -7.81
N MET A 198 -5.70 10.26 -6.96
CA MET A 198 -7.10 10.29 -7.38
C MET A 198 -7.55 11.73 -7.53
N VAL A 199 -8.07 12.07 -8.70
CA VAL A 199 -8.62 13.40 -8.97
C VAL A 199 -10.12 13.36 -8.75
N LEU A 200 -10.62 14.24 -7.90
CA LEU A 200 -12.05 14.32 -7.61
C LEU A 200 -12.71 15.36 -8.52
N PRO A 201 -13.97 15.14 -8.94
CA PRO A 201 -14.74 16.15 -9.65
C PRO A 201 -14.85 17.45 -8.82
N PRO A 202 -14.93 18.62 -9.49
CA PRO A 202 -15.10 19.88 -8.79
C PRO A 202 -16.35 19.89 -7.91
N LEU A 203 -16.21 20.38 -6.68
CA LEU A 203 -17.33 20.55 -5.75
C LEU A 203 -17.83 22.00 -5.83
N ALA A 204 -19.05 22.19 -6.31
CA ALA A 204 -19.65 23.51 -6.48
C ALA A 204 -19.87 24.25 -5.14
N LYS A 205 -20.12 23.50 -4.07
CA LYS A 205 -20.25 24.01 -2.70
C LYS A 205 -19.51 23.10 -1.74
N TRP A 206 -18.84 23.69 -0.76
CA TRP A 206 -18.26 22.96 0.36
C TRP A 206 -19.29 22.89 1.52
N PRO A 207 -19.24 21.88 2.39
CA PRO A 207 -20.06 21.85 3.61
C PRO A 207 -19.66 22.99 4.57
N TYR A 208 -20.49 24.04 4.69
CA TYR A 208 -20.22 25.22 5.53
C TYR A 208 -21.06 25.30 6.82
N GLU A 209 -22.11 24.49 6.99
CA GLU A 209 -23.06 24.71 8.09
C GLU A 209 -22.52 24.22 9.44
N ASN A 210 -22.19 22.93 9.53
CA ASN A 210 -21.76 22.29 10.79
C ASN A 210 -20.32 21.76 10.73
N GLY A 211 -19.60 22.05 9.66
CA GLY A 211 -18.29 21.49 9.38
C GLY A 211 -18.35 20.18 8.59
N PHE A 212 -17.27 19.40 8.60
CA PHE A 212 -17.15 18.19 7.80
C PHE A 212 -16.18 17.18 8.42
N THR A 213 -16.27 15.93 7.99
CA THR A 213 -15.37 14.87 8.44
C THR A 213 -14.77 14.12 7.26
N PHE A 214 -13.45 14.08 7.17
CA PHE A 214 -12.72 13.17 6.30
C PHE A 214 -12.35 11.91 7.09
N THR A 215 -12.59 10.72 6.56
CA THR A 215 -12.12 9.48 7.18
C THR A 215 -11.76 8.40 6.16
N THR A 216 -10.70 7.65 6.47
CA THR A 216 -10.24 6.51 5.69
C THR A 216 -9.37 5.60 6.57
N TRP A 217 -9.18 4.36 6.14
CA TRP A 217 -8.05 3.55 6.60
C TRP A 217 -6.87 3.78 5.66
N PHE A 218 -5.69 4.05 6.19
CA PHE A 218 -4.48 4.23 5.40
C PHE A 218 -3.30 3.47 5.98
N ARG A 219 -2.33 3.17 5.11
CA ARG A 219 -1.02 2.61 5.45
C ARG A 219 0.02 3.33 4.62
N LEU A 220 0.92 4.05 5.27
CA LEU A 220 2.08 4.65 4.61
C LEU A 220 3.09 3.57 4.24
N ASP A 221 3.72 3.68 3.08
CA ASP A 221 4.81 2.82 2.65
C ASP A 221 5.85 3.66 1.90
N PRO A 222 6.70 4.44 2.59
CA PRO A 222 7.74 5.26 1.96
C PRO A 222 8.78 4.38 1.24
N ILE A 223 9.41 4.90 0.18
CA ILE A 223 10.35 4.13 -0.65
C ILE A 223 11.65 3.83 0.10
N ASN A 224 12.22 4.83 0.74
CA ASN A 224 13.39 4.73 1.59
C ASN A 224 13.15 5.54 2.88
N SER A 225 13.88 5.22 3.94
CA SER A 225 13.81 5.97 5.21
C SER A 225 14.48 7.34 5.13
N VAL A 226 15.40 7.52 4.18
CA VAL A 226 16.25 8.71 4.05
C VAL A 226 15.47 9.93 3.54
N ASN A 227 14.49 9.76 2.65
CA ASN A 227 13.75 10.88 2.08
C ASN A 227 12.54 11.33 2.90
N ILE A 228 12.21 10.64 3.99
CA ILE A 228 11.02 10.90 4.83
C ILE A 228 10.99 12.36 5.37
N GLU A 229 12.16 12.97 5.58
CA GLU A 229 12.25 14.36 6.06
C GLU A 229 12.06 15.40 4.94
N ARG A 230 12.40 15.05 3.69
CA ARG A 230 12.30 15.95 2.53
C ARG A 230 10.91 15.90 1.90
N GLU A 231 10.36 14.70 1.79
CA GLU A 231 9.06 14.46 1.16
C GLU A 231 7.91 14.97 2.04
N LYS A 232 6.83 15.39 1.37
CA LYS A 232 5.60 15.89 1.98
C LYS A 232 4.39 15.20 1.37
N PRO A 233 4.22 13.88 1.53
CA PRO A 233 3.14 13.16 0.87
C PRO A 233 1.78 13.64 1.38
N TYR A 234 0.85 13.91 0.46
CA TYR A 234 -0.47 14.43 0.80
C TYR A 234 -1.48 13.30 1.00
N LEU A 235 -2.18 13.28 2.13
CA LEU A 235 -3.35 12.43 2.32
C LEU A 235 -4.51 12.95 1.45
N TYR A 236 -4.77 14.26 1.50
CA TYR A 236 -5.70 14.94 0.61
C TYR A 236 -5.31 16.40 0.39
N CYS A 237 -5.81 16.96 -0.72
CA CYS A 237 -5.78 18.37 -1.04
C CYS A 237 -7.16 18.78 -1.58
N PHE A 238 -7.89 19.63 -0.86
CA PHE A 238 -9.19 20.15 -1.28
C PHE A 238 -9.12 21.67 -1.36
N LYS A 239 -8.90 22.20 -2.56
CA LYS A 239 -8.73 23.64 -2.76
C LYS A 239 -9.56 24.16 -3.92
N THR A 240 -9.75 25.47 -3.88
CA THR A 240 -10.13 26.29 -5.03
C THR A 240 -8.89 26.63 -5.87
N SER A 241 -9.09 27.07 -7.11
CA SER A 241 -8.06 27.62 -8.00
C SER A 241 -7.25 28.78 -7.40
N LYS A 242 -7.84 29.52 -6.44
CA LYS A 242 -7.17 30.61 -5.71
C LYS A 242 -6.33 30.12 -4.51
N GLY A 243 -6.30 28.80 -4.24
CA GLY A 243 -5.52 28.19 -3.17
C GLY A 243 -6.17 28.24 -1.78
N VAL A 244 -7.44 28.66 -1.70
CA VAL A 244 -8.28 28.62 -0.49
C VAL A 244 -8.81 27.20 -0.30
N GLY A 245 -8.77 26.66 0.91
CA GLY A 245 -9.24 25.29 1.19
C GLY A 245 -8.46 24.56 2.28
N TYR A 246 -8.41 23.23 2.18
CA TYR A 246 -7.89 22.33 3.20
C TYR A 246 -6.85 21.37 2.64
N THR A 247 -5.80 21.06 3.41
CA THR A 247 -4.87 19.98 3.08
C THR A 247 -4.47 19.20 4.33
N ALA A 248 -4.18 17.93 4.12
CA ALA A 248 -3.52 17.08 5.10
C ALA A 248 -2.31 16.42 4.43
N HIS A 249 -1.12 16.65 4.97
CA HIS A 249 0.14 16.11 4.43
C HIS A 249 1.04 15.66 5.56
N PHE A 250 1.94 14.72 5.29
CA PHE A 250 2.92 14.27 6.27
C PHE A 250 4.17 15.15 6.21
N VAL A 251 4.79 15.34 7.36
CA VAL A 251 6.14 15.87 7.52
C VAL A 251 6.84 14.94 8.51
N GLY A 252 7.82 14.19 8.03
CA GLY A 252 8.29 13.02 8.76
C GLY A 252 7.16 12.00 8.98
N ASN A 253 7.02 11.53 10.21
CA ASN A 253 5.96 10.58 10.60
C ASN A 253 4.69 11.27 11.14
N CYS A 254 4.61 12.60 11.13
CA CYS A 254 3.49 13.36 11.70
C CYS A 254 2.60 13.94 10.61
N LEU A 255 1.29 13.99 10.87
CA LEU A 255 0.34 14.62 9.95
C LEU A 255 0.18 16.11 10.26
N VAL A 256 0.26 16.95 9.23
CA VAL A 256 0.04 18.40 9.30
C VAL A 256 -1.24 18.75 8.56
N LEU A 257 -2.20 19.29 9.31
CA LEU A 257 -3.47 19.82 8.81
C LEU A 257 -3.30 21.30 8.51
N THR A 258 -3.70 21.74 7.31
CA THR A 258 -3.63 23.14 6.91
C THR A 258 -5.01 23.61 6.44
N SER A 259 -5.48 24.71 7.01
CA SER A 259 -6.66 25.44 6.56
C SER A 259 -6.18 26.76 5.96
N MET A 260 -6.43 26.99 4.68
CA MET A 260 -5.99 28.20 3.95
C MET A 260 -7.15 29.16 3.78
N LYS A 261 -7.02 30.38 4.32
CA LYS A 261 -8.03 31.45 4.15
C LYS A 261 -7.81 32.22 2.86
N VAL A 262 -6.55 32.53 2.55
CA VAL A 262 -6.08 33.10 1.28
C VAL A 262 -4.73 32.49 0.95
N LYS A 263 -4.29 32.55 -0.32
CA LYS A 263 -3.01 31.99 -0.74
C LYS A 263 -1.86 32.52 0.13
N GLY A 264 -1.08 31.60 0.71
CA GLY A 264 0.05 31.92 1.60
C GLY A 264 -0.29 32.30 3.05
N LYS A 265 -1.57 32.53 3.39
CA LYS A 265 -2.00 32.85 4.76
C LYS A 265 -3.07 31.87 5.24
N GLY A 266 -2.66 30.95 6.11
CA GLY A 266 -3.50 29.90 6.66
C GLY A 266 -3.19 29.60 8.12
N PHE A 267 -3.88 28.59 8.64
CA PHE A 267 -3.64 28.00 9.94
C PHE A 267 -3.11 26.58 9.74
N GLN A 268 -2.07 26.22 10.48
CA GLN A 268 -1.49 24.87 10.45
C GLN A 268 -1.54 24.24 11.83
N HIS A 269 -1.86 22.95 11.86
CA HIS A 269 -1.89 22.14 13.07
C HIS A 269 -1.14 20.84 12.84
N CYS A 270 -0.09 20.61 13.63
CA CYS A 270 0.60 19.33 13.65
C CYS A 270 -0.14 18.37 14.60
N VAL A 271 -0.62 17.25 14.05
CA VAL A 271 -1.29 16.21 14.82
C VAL A 271 -0.25 15.59 15.76
N LYS A 272 -0.57 15.58 17.06
CA LYS A 272 0.27 15.01 18.12
C LYS A 272 0.24 13.48 18.14
N TYR A 273 0.51 12.86 17.00
CA TYR A 273 0.56 11.41 16.82
C TYR A 273 1.60 11.04 15.76
N GLU A 274 2.48 10.10 16.10
CA GLU A 274 3.50 9.60 15.20
C GLU A 274 3.01 8.32 14.51
N PHE A 275 2.89 8.38 13.17
CA PHE A 275 2.47 7.25 12.36
C PHE A 275 3.68 6.39 11.98
N GLN A 276 3.60 5.11 12.28
CA GLN A 276 4.62 4.16 11.87
C GLN A 276 4.39 3.75 10.42
N PRO A 277 5.42 3.80 9.57
CA PRO A 277 5.35 3.21 8.24
C PRO A 277 4.89 1.75 8.29
N ARG A 278 4.23 1.31 7.22
CA ARG A 278 3.81 -0.07 6.97
C ARG A 278 2.78 -0.63 7.94
N LYS A 279 2.16 0.23 8.76
CA LYS A 279 1.07 -0.11 9.67
C LYS A 279 -0.23 0.56 9.22
N TRP A 280 -1.35 -0.15 9.37
CA TRP A 280 -2.68 0.38 9.08
C TRP A 280 -3.19 1.23 10.24
N TYR A 281 -3.79 2.37 9.87
CA TYR A 281 -4.46 3.28 10.79
C TYR A 281 -5.79 3.71 10.21
N MET A 282 -6.84 3.73 11.04
CA MET A 282 -8.03 4.50 10.72
C MET A 282 -7.82 5.93 11.16
N ILE A 283 -8.02 6.89 10.27
CA ILE A 283 -7.99 8.31 10.60
C ILE A 283 -9.35 8.95 10.37
N ALA A 284 -9.74 9.85 11.26
CA ALA A 284 -10.84 10.77 11.05
C ALA A 284 -10.40 12.18 11.40
N ILE A 285 -10.54 13.10 10.46
CA ILE A 285 -10.23 14.52 10.64
C ILE A 285 -11.56 15.26 10.59
N VAL A 286 -11.97 15.80 11.73
CA VAL A 286 -13.24 16.46 11.97
C VAL A 286 -12.99 17.96 12.05
N TYR A 287 -13.57 18.72 11.13
CA TYR A 287 -13.64 20.16 11.20
C TYR A 287 -15.01 20.53 11.75
N ILE A 288 -15.04 21.25 12.88
CA ILE A 288 -16.28 21.70 13.54
C ILE A 288 -16.38 23.21 13.35
N TYR A 289 -17.44 23.68 12.70
CA TYR A 289 -17.65 25.12 12.52
C TYR A 289 -18.63 25.65 13.55
N ASN A 290 -18.18 26.66 14.29
CA ASN A 290 -19.00 27.32 15.29
C ASN A 290 -19.25 28.77 14.85
N ARG A 291 -20.50 29.22 14.94
CA ARG A 291 -20.90 30.60 14.57
C ARG A 291 -20.56 31.63 15.65
N TRP A 292 -20.69 31.24 16.92
CA TRP A 292 -20.57 32.15 18.07
C TRP A 292 -19.28 31.94 18.88
N THR A 293 -18.60 30.82 18.67
CA THR A 293 -17.36 30.46 19.35
C THR A 293 -16.29 30.10 18.32
N LYS A 294 -15.08 29.80 18.78
CA LYS A 294 -14.02 29.34 17.89
C LYS A 294 -14.40 28.01 17.24
N SER A 295 -14.04 27.86 15.97
CA SER A 295 -14.15 26.57 15.27
C SER A 295 -13.07 25.62 15.79
N GLU A 296 -13.25 24.31 15.60
CA GLU A 296 -12.33 23.29 16.10
C GLU A 296 -11.88 22.35 15.00
N ILE A 297 -10.70 21.76 15.17
CA ILE A 297 -10.22 20.64 14.37
C ILE A 297 -9.86 19.51 15.33
N LYS A 298 -10.46 18.33 15.14
CA LYS A 298 -10.15 17.11 15.88
C LYS A 298 -9.58 16.07 14.92
N CYS A 299 -8.49 15.44 15.32
CA CYS A 299 -7.92 14.31 14.62
C CYS A 299 -8.02 13.08 15.52
N LEU A 300 -8.76 12.08 15.05
CA LEU A 300 -8.91 10.80 15.72
C LEU A 300 -8.12 9.74 14.96
N VAL A 301 -7.39 8.91 15.71
CA VAL A 301 -6.61 7.78 15.18
C VAL A 301 -7.12 6.52 15.85
N ASN A 302 -7.47 5.51 15.06
CA ASN A 302 -8.02 4.23 15.52
C ASN A 302 -9.21 4.41 16.48
N GLY A 303 -10.10 5.35 16.15
CA GLY A 303 -11.31 5.64 16.92
C GLY A 303 -11.09 6.42 18.23
N GLN A 304 -9.86 6.88 18.51
CA GLN A 304 -9.51 7.63 19.71
C GLN A 304 -9.03 9.04 19.37
N LEU A 305 -9.32 10.02 20.21
CA LEU A 305 -8.86 11.39 20.02
C LEU A 305 -7.33 11.48 20.20
N ALA A 306 -6.62 11.77 19.10
CA ALA A 306 -5.17 11.90 19.11
C ALA A 306 -4.73 13.37 19.23
N SER A 307 -5.48 14.29 18.61
CA SER A 307 -5.16 15.72 18.67
C SER A 307 -6.40 16.57 18.48
N SER A 308 -6.43 17.74 19.12
CA SER A 308 -7.48 18.74 18.98
C SER A 308 -6.87 20.14 19.02
N THR A 309 -7.45 21.07 18.27
CA THR A 309 -7.05 22.48 18.29
C THR A 309 -8.22 23.38 17.93
N GLU A 310 -8.11 24.66 18.29
CA GLU A 310 -9.10 25.69 17.98
C GLU A 310 -8.59 26.57 16.84
N MET A 311 -9.51 26.98 15.97
CA MET A 311 -9.28 27.94 14.90
C MET A 311 -10.28 29.08 15.06
N ALA A 312 -9.78 30.32 15.13
CA ALA A 312 -10.62 31.51 15.35
C ALA A 312 -11.58 31.82 14.19
N TRP A 313 -11.48 31.09 13.08
CA TRP A 313 -12.26 31.25 11.86
C TRP A 313 -12.40 29.89 11.18
N PHE A 314 -13.26 29.79 10.17
CA PHE A 314 -13.35 28.65 9.25
C PHE A 314 -13.08 29.11 7.81
N VAL A 315 -12.77 28.19 6.91
CA VAL A 315 -12.58 28.54 5.49
C VAL A 315 -13.96 28.78 4.88
N SER A 316 -14.18 29.98 4.36
CA SER A 316 -15.41 30.39 3.71
C SER A 316 -15.08 31.05 2.38
N THR A 317 -15.68 30.55 1.30
CA THR A 317 -15.52 31.06 -0.06
C THR A 317 -16.73 30.66 -0.89
N ASN A 318 -17.05 31.46 -1.91
CA ASN A 318 -18.08 31.13 -2.90
C ASN A 318 -17.48 30.48 -4.17
N ASP A 319 -16.14 30.42 -4.27
CA ASP A 319 -15.47 29.77 -5.39
C ASP A 319 -15.61 28.24 -5.29
N PRO A 320 -15.77 27.54 -6.42
CA PRO A 320 -15.83 26.09 -6.43
C PRO A 320 -14.50 25.47 -6.02
N PHE A 321 -14.57 24.31 -5.35
CA PHE A 321 -13.41 23.49 -5.01
C PHE A 321 -13.06 22.60 -6.20
N ASP A 322 -12.28 23.16 -7.14
CA ASP A 322 -11.90 22.57 -8.42
C ASP A 322 -10.49 21.96 -8.43
N LYS A 323 -9.78 22.02 -7.30
CA LYS A 323 -8.46 21.40 -7.07
C LYS A 323 -8.54 20.40 -5.93
N CYS A 324 -9.29 19.32 -6.16
CA CYS A 324 -9.54 18.25 -5.19
C CYS A 324 -8.80 16.95 -5.58
N TYR A 325 -7.89 16.51 -4.72
CA TYR A 325 -7.03 15.34 -4.94
C TYR A 325 -6.94 14.51 -3.67
N ILE A 326 -6.95 13.19 -3.81
CA ILE A 326 -6.53 12.26 -2.77
C ILE A 326 -5.15 11.72 -3.14
N GLY A 327 -4.25 11.66 -2.16
CA GLY A 327 -2.92 11.13 -2.37
C GLY A 327 -1.95 12.08 -3.08
N ALA A 328 -2.30 13.34 -3.37
CA ALA A 328 -1.39 14.27 -4.04
C ALA A 328 -1.85 15.74 -3.95
N THR A 329 -1.08 16.61 -4.60
CA THR A 329 -1.43 18.00 -4.92
C THR A 329 -1.64 18.16 -6.43
N PRO A 330 -2.26 19.26 -6.92
CA PRO A 330 -2.48 19.49 -8.34
C PRO A 330 -1.20 19.47 -9.20
N GLU A 331 -0.05 19.75 -8.60
CA GLU A 331 1.26 19.72 -9.26
C GLU A 331 1.73 18.29 -9.59
N LEU A 332 1.22 17.28 -8.87
CA LEU A 332 1.52 15.86 -9.07
C LEU A 332 3.02 15.52 -9.04
N ASP A 333 3.82 16.30 -8.30
CA ASP A 333 5.25 16.10 -8.10
C ASP A 333 5.55 14.94 -7.15
N GLU A 334 6.67 14.25 -7.41
CA GLU A 334 7.07 13.04 -6.69
C GLU A 334 7.25 13.26 -5.18
N GLU A 335 7.67 14.46 -4.76
CA GLU A 335 7.85 14.79 -3.33
C GLU A 335 6.52 14.94 -2.58
N ARG A 336 5.39 15.06 -3.27
CA ARG A 336 4.07 15.34 -2.67
C ARG A 336 3.05 14.24 -2.88
N VAL A 337 3.35 13.25 -3.73
CA VAL A 337 2.47 12.10 -3.92
C VAL A 337 2.56 11.17 -2.72
N PHE A 338 1.42 10.63 -2.34
CA PHE A 338 1.31 9.62 -1.30
C PHE A 338 1.89 8.31 -1.82
N CYS A 339 2.62 7.63 -0.95
CA CYS A 339 3.08 6.28 -1.21
C CYS A 339 2.56 5.35 -0.12
N GLY A 340 1.77 4.35 -0.53
CA GLY A 340 1.11 3.45 0.40
C GLY A 340 -0.26 2.99 -0.10
N GLN A 341 -1.16 2.70 0.84
CA GLN A 341 -2.48 2.18 0.54
C GLN A 341 -3.55 2.97 1.29
N MET A 342 -4.73 3.13 0.69
CA MET A 342 -5.92 3.67 1.35
C MET A 342 -7.14 2.79 1.05
N SER A 343 -8.01 2.59 2.03
CA SER A 343 -9.31 1.93 1.83
C SER A 343 -10.33 2.93 1.26
N ALA A 344 -11.61 2.59 1.35
CA ALA A 344 -12.71 3.51 1.12
C ALA A 344 -12.46 4.85 1.85
N ILE A 345 -12.63 5.93 1.10
CA ILE A 345 -12.43 7.30 1.55
C ILE A 345 -13.79 7.96 1.67
N TYR A 346 -14.11 8.49 2.85
CA TYR A 346 -15.40 9.11 3.13
C TYR A 346 -15.22 10.59 3.47
N LEU A 347 -16.14 11.41 2.94
CA LEU A 347 -16.25 12.82 3.26
C LEU A 347 -17.70 13.13 3.67
N PHE A 348 -17.92 13.29 4.97
CA PHE A 348 -19.23 13.64 5.52
C PHE A 348 -19.40 15.15 5.53
N SER A 349 -20.57 15.65 5.14
CA SER A 349 -20.93 17.07 5.26
C SER A 349 -21.30 17.48 6.69
N GLU A 350 -20.85 16.71 7.68
CA GLU A 350 -21.13 16.88 9.10
C GLU A 350 -19.86 16.65 9.91
N ALA A 351 -19.76 17.34 11.04
CA ALA A 351 -18.75 17.08 12.04
C ALA A 351 -19.16 15.89 12.91
N LEU A 352 -18.62 14.70 12.60
CA LEU A 352 -18.93 13.48 13.34
C LEU A 352 -18.38 13.55 14.76
N THR A 353 -19.15 13.00 15.69
CA THR A 353 -18.77 12.88 17.09
C THR A 353 -17.71 11.80 17.30
N THR A 354 -16.93 11.92 18.38
CA THR A 354 -15.97 10.89 18.80
C THR A 354 -16.63 9.51 18.95
N GLN A 355 -17.88 9.45 19.42
CA GLN A 355 -18.60 8.20 19.60
C GLN A 355 -18.94 7.54 18.26
N GLN A 356 -19.43 8.30 17.28
CA GLN A 356 -19.69 7.81 15.93
C GLN A 356 -18.40 7.26 15.28
N ILE A 357 -17.29 8.00 15.39
CA ILE A 357 -16.01 7.59 14.82
C ILE A 357 -15.46 6.34 15.53
N CYS A 358 -15.61 6.25 16.86
CA CYS A 358 -15.23 5.06 17.61
C CYS A 358 -16.06 3.84 17.18
N ALA A 359 -17.37 4.02 16.96
CA ALA A 359 -18.24 2.97 16.45
C ALA A 359 -17.80 2.51 15.06
N MET A 360 -17.51 3.44 14.14
CA MET A 360 -17.00 3.12 12.81
C MET A 360 -15.68 2.34 12.87
N HIS A 361 -14.74 2.71 13.74
CA HIS A 361 -13.50 1.97 13.92
C HIS A 361 -13.73 0.54 14.42
N ARG A 362 -14.68 0.34 15.34
CA ARG A 362 -15.01 -0.99 15.88
C ARG A 362 -15.64 -1.94 14.86
N LEU A 363 -16.20 -1.44 13.76
CA LEU A 363 -16.64 -2.28 12.64
C LEU A 363 -15.46 -2.93 11.91
N GLY A 364 -14.25 -2.39 12.10
CA GLY A 364 -13.02 -2.93 11.56
C GLY A 364 -12.74 -2.51 10.11
N PRO A 365 -11.53 -2.81 9.62
CA PRO A 365 -11.08 -2.35 8.30
C PRO A 365 -11.73 -3.09 7.12
N GLY A 366 -12.28 -4.30 7.34
CA GLY A 366 -13.06 -5.04 6.35
C GLY A 366 -14.49 -4.51 6.16
N TYR A 367 -14.95 -3.60 7.01
CA TYR A 367 -16.27 -3.00 6.87
C TYR A 367 -16.32 -2.03 5.69
N LYS A 368 -16.93 -2.48 4.60
CA LYS A 368 -17.21 -1.69 3.39
C LYS A 368 -18.55 -0.99 3.57
N SER A 369 -18.57 0.06 4.38
CA SER A 369 -19.77 0.84 4.67
C SER A 369 -20.41 1.31 3.37
N GLN A 370 -21.47 0.63 2.94
CA GLN A 370 -22.27 1.14 1.83
C GLN A 370 -23.11 2.36 2.26
N PHE A 371 -23.07 2.75 3.55
CA PHE A 371 -23.88 3.80 4.19
C PHE A 371 -25.29 3.86 3.58
N ARG A 372 -25.86 2.67 3.32
CA ARG A 372 -27.13 2.60 2.64
C ARG A 372 -28.21 3.05 3.60
N PHE A 373 -29.27 3.58 3.03
CA PHE A 373 -30.48 3.87 3.77
C PHE A 373 -30.97 2.59 4.51
N ASP A 374 -31.67 2.75 5.64
CA ASP A 374 -32.08 1.64 6.53
C ASP A 374 -32.82 0.50 5.80
N ASN A 375 -33.53 0.83 4.73
CA ASN A 375 -34.26 -0.08 3.84
C ASN A 375 -33.36 -0.95 2.94
N GLU A 376 -32.06 -0.68 2.88
CA GLU A 376 -31.10 -1.35 1.99
C GLU A 376 -29.97 -2.06 2.78
N CYS A 377 -29.99 -2.01 4.11
CA CYS A 377 -29.02 -2.69 4.97
C CYS A 377 -29.45 -4.14 5.29
N TYR A 378 -28.79 -5.13 4.69
CA TYR A 378 -29.00 -6.56 5.01
C TYR A 378 -28.26 -7.06 6.27
N LEU A 379 -27.43 -6.21 6.90
CA LEU A 379 -26.70 -6.58 8.12
C LEU A 379 -27.50 -6.24 9.38
N ASN A 380 -27.96 -7.28 10.09
CA ASN A 380 -28.47 -7.16 11.45
C ASN A 380 -27.30 -6.98 12.43
N LEU A 381 -26.93 -5.74 12.72
CA LEU A 381 -25.99 -5.44 13.81
C LEU A 381 -26.59 -5.89 15.17
N PRO A 382 -25.80 -6.50 16.06
CA PRO A 382 -26.22 -6.79 17.43
C PRO A 382 -26.66 -5.53 18.19
N ASP A 383 -27.67 -5.63 19.07
CA ASP A 383 -28.33 -4.47 19.69
C ASP A 383 -27.40 -3.53 20.47
N ASN A 384 -26.33 -4.08 21.04
CA ASN A 384 -25.28 -3.31 21.71
C ASN A 384 -24.51 -2.39 20.75
N HIS A 385 -24.36 -2.73 19.47
CA HIS A 385 -23.74 -1.87 18.45
C HIS A 385 -24.73 -0.83 17.90
N LYS A 386 -26.02 -1.17 17.81
CA LYS A 386 -27.09 -0.22 17.43
C LYS A 386 -27.23 0.93 18.44
N ARG A 387 -27.16 0.62 19.75
CA ARG A 387 -27.23 1.62 20.84
C ARG A 387 -26.12 2.67 20.83
N VAL A 388 -24.99 2.41 20.16
CA VAL A 388 -23.90 3.41 20.02
C VAL A 388 -24.14 4.35 18.83
N SER A 389 -24.90 3.91 17.82
CA SER A 389 -25.28 4.76 16.67
C SER A 389 -26.56 5.57 16.95
N GLN A 390 -27.44 5.04 17.81
CA GLN A 390 -28.71 5.66 18.20
C GLN A 390 -28.72 5.88 19.72
N ASN A 391 -28.11 6.97 20.21
CA ASN A 391 -28.48 7.54 21.51
C ASN A 391 -27.91 8.95 21.68
N ASN A 392 -28.59 9.92 21.07
CA ASN A 392 -29.11 11.10 21.78
C ASN A 392 -29.90 11.95 20.77
N ASN A 393 -31.18 11.64 20.60
CA ASN A 393 -32.23 12.61 20.32
C ASN A 393 -33.59 11.96 20.54
N ASN A 394 -34.10 12.05 21.77
CA ASN A 394 -35.54 12.04 22.02
C ASN A 394 -36.15 13.39 21.59
N ASN A 395 -35.92 13.76 20.34
CA ASN A 395 -36.67 14.78 19.64
C ASN A 395 -36.83 14.27 18.22
N SER A 396 -38.07 13.93 17.90
CA SER A 396 -38.58 13.68 16.56
C SER A 396 -38.15 14.80 15.62
N ASN A 397 -37.03 14.59 14.92
CA ASN A 397 -36.67 15.22 13.67
C ASN A 397 -35.73 14.27 12.92
N ASN A 398 -36.16 13.89 11.71
CA ASN A 398 -35.41 13.08 10.75
C ASN A 398 -34.10 13.78 10.35
N ASN A 399 -33.04 13.64 11.14
CA ASN A 399 -31.71 14.09 10.74
C ASN A 399 -31.01 12.97 9.94
N ASN A 400 -31.25 13.00 8.63
CA ASN A 400 -30.56 12.21 7.63
C ASN A 400 -29.07 12.63 7.59
N ILE A 401 -28.14 11.69 7.82
CA ILE A 401 -26.71 11.93 7.57
C ILE A 401 -26.53 12.12 6.08
N SER A 402 -26.35 13.35 5.62
CA SER A 402 -26.00 13.62 4.22
C SER A 402 -24.54 13.17 3.99
N THR A 403 -24.37 12.03 3.34
CA THR A 403 -23.05 11.51 2.97
C THR A 403 -22.82 11.82 1.50
N THR A 404 -21.79 12.60 1.18
CA THR A 404 -21.25 12.59 -0.19
C THR A 404 -20.23 11.47 -0.25
N VAL A 405 -20.65 10.28 -0.69
CA VAL A 405 -19.72 9.19 -0.96
C VAL A 405 -18.97 9.55 -2.24
N LEU A 406 -17.70 9.92 -2.10
CA LEU A 406 -16.81 10.09 -3.24
C LEU A 406 -16.37 8.69 -3.69
N LEU A 407 -17.29 7.96 -4.34
CA LEU A 407 -17.03 6.62 -4.86
C LEU A 407 -16.02 6.70 -6.01
N ALA A 408 -14.95 5.92 -5.87
CA ALA A 408 -14.29 5.24 -6.97
C ALA A 408 -14.41 3.73 -6.72
N GLU A 409 -15.62 3.20 -6.59
CA GLU A 409 -15.82 1.75 -6.74
C GLU A 409 -15.67 1.44 -8.23
N GLN A 410 -14.50 0.93 -8.63
CA GLN A 410 -14.40 0.16 -9.87
C GLN A 410 -15.08 -1.19 -9.63
N GLU A 411 -16.01 -1.53 -10.52
CA GLU A 411 -16.68 -2.83 -10.65
C GLU A 411 -15.69 -4.01 -10.71
#